data_AF-A0A3G2HYX4-F1
#
_entry.id   AF-A0A3G2HYX4-F1
#
_cell.length_a   1.000
_cell.length_b   1.000
_cell.length_c   1.000
_cell.angle_alpha   90.00
_cell.angle_beta   90.00
_cell.angle_gamma   90.00
#
_symmetry.space_group_name_H-M   'P 1'
#
loop_
_entity.id
_entity.type
_entity.pdbx_description
1 polymer ?
#
loop_
_entity_poly.entity_id
_entity_poly.type
_entity_poly.pdbx_seq_one_letter_code
_entity_poly.pdbx_strand_id
1 'polypeptide(L)'
;MNLPNPPYPVDINAKGWRLEVDYVAWERTESWILLVESERPFLMMMLLQSWRQVPCGTLPESDLLLSRLAGVDPGRWLDLKPRLLSGWFLAANRRYYHPLLVERVEYMLRVRGDASARQARFRTRGATTRPRNSTKKQQEVDDWLATLPPDRAQALRDELAGALASGQVIFSQLAWLQEVDARWNEAGRPVPRYGQSECARRLAHVRPPELDIVESVPREEARSMCGDLLTQLKERRLKL
;
A
#
# COMPACT_ATOMS: atom_id res chain seq x y z
N MET A 1 -50.33 -0.12 -6.56
CA MET A 1 -49.40 -0.17 -7.72
C MET A 1 -48.21 -1.01 -7.33
N ASN A 2 -47.79 -1.95 -8.18
CA ASN A 2 -46.63 -2.80 -7.92
C ASN A 2 -45.36 -2.00 -8.25
N LEU A 3 -44.60 -1.56 -7.23
CA LEU A 3 -43.37 -0.79 -7.43
C LEU A 3 -42.21 -1.76 -7.74
N PRO A 4 -41.26 -1.39 -8.62
CA PRO A 4 -40.08 -2.21 -8.89
C PRO A 4 -39.21 -2.36 -7.64
N ASN A 5 -38.51 -3.49 -7.54
CA ASN A 5 -37.51 -3.70 -6.51
C ASN A 5 -36.30 -2.75 -6.73
N PRO A 6 -35.63 -2.32 -5.65
CA PRO A 6 -34.39 -1.55 -5.78
C PRO A 6 -33.33 -2.31 -6.59
N PRO A 7 -32.64 -1.65 -7.55
CA PRO A 7 -31.66 -2.31 -8.42
C PRO A 7 -30.38 -2.75 -7.70
N TYR A 8 -30.06 -2.12 -6.57
CA TYR A 8 -28.89 -2.46 -5.75
C TYR A 8 -29.19 -2.29 -4.25
N PRO A 9 -28.34 -2.86 -3.37
CA PRO A 9 -28.53 -2.80 -1.92
C PRO A 9 -28.65 -1.37 -1.38
N VAL A 10 -29.37 -1.22 -0.26
CA VAL A 10 -29.69 0.11 0.28
C VAL A 10 -28.56 0.78 1.06
N ASP A 11 -27.54 0.02 1.44
CA ASP A 11 -26.38 0.46 2.21
C ASP A 11 -25.22 0.99 1.33
N ILE A 12 -25.41 0.99 0.00
CA ILE A 12 -24.37 1.41 -0.94
C ILE A 12 -24.09 2.91 -0.81
N ASN A 13 -22.81 3.26 -0.75
CA ASN A 13 -22.32 4.64 -0.70
C ASN A 13 -21.14 4.88 -1.64
N ALA A 14 -20.93 6.14 -2.02
CA ALA A 14 -19.88 6.53 -2.95
C ALA A 14 -18.45 6.37 -2.38
N LYS A 15 -18.21 6.44 -1.06
CA LYS A 15 -16.88 6.20 -0.42
C LYS A 15 -15.68 6.74 -1.24
N GLY A 16 -15.72 8.02 -1.62
CA GLY A 16 -14.65 8.67 -2.40
C GLY A 16 -14.67 8.42 -3.92
N TRP A 17 -15.62 7.63 -4.44
CA TRP A 17 -15.84 7.51 -5.87
C TRP A 17 -16.43 8.79 -6.46
N ARG A 18 -15.84 9.20 -7.58
CA ARG A 18 -16.28 10.37 -8.33
C ARG A 18 -17.55 10.04 -9.10
N LEU A 19 -18.47 11.00 -9.10
CA LEU A 19 -19.59 11.01 -10.02
C LEU A 19 -19.04 11.35 -11.41
N GLU A 20 -19.15 10.42 -12.33
CA GLU A 20 -18.91 10.65 -13.75
C GLU A 20 -20.24 10.40 -14.45
N VAL A 21 -20.66 11.39 -15.22
CA VAL A 21 -21.94 11.38 -15.93
C VAL A 21 -21.59 11.50 -17.41
N ASP A 22 -22.14 10.61 -18.22
CA ASP A 22 -22.15 10.81 -19.67
C ASP A 22 -23.11 11.98 -19.95
N TYR A 23 -22.50 13.14 -20.19
CA TYR A 23 -23.23 14.38 -20.44
C TYR A 23 -24.11 14.28 -21.70
N VAL A 24 -23.66 13.57 -22.75
CA VAL A 24 -24.41 13.43 -24.00
C VAL A 24 -25.65 12.57 -23.77
N ALA A 25 -25.53 11.50 -22.98
CA ALA A 25 -26.68 10.72 -22.57
C ALA A 25 -27.62 11.52 -21.67
N TRP A 26 -27.07 12.34 -20.77
CA TRP A 26 -27.85 13.17 -19.86
C TRP A 26 -28.68 14.25 -20.58
N GLU A 27 -28.10 14.93 -21.57
CA GLU A 27 -28.82 15.94 -22.38
C GLU A 27 -30.00 15.37 -23.16
N ARG A 28 -29.96 14.07 -23.47
CA ARG A 28 -31.04 13.36 -24.18
C ARG A 28 -32.18 12.92 -23.26
N THR A 29 -32.01 13.05 -21.94
CA THR A 29 -33.06 12.67 -20.99
C THR A 29 -34.27 13.58 -21.13
N GLU A 30 -35.46 13.00 -20.92
CA GLU A 30 -36.72 13.75 -20.98
C GLU A 30 -36.72 14.92 -19.99
N SER A 31 -36.20 14.72 -18.78
CA SER A 31 -36.01 15.79 -17.79
C SER A 31 -35.19 16.97 -18.32
N TRP A 32 -34.11 16.72 -19.07
CA TRP A 32 -33.30 17.81 -19.61
C TRP A 32 -34.01 18.59 -20.72
N ILE A 33 -34.74 17.86 -21.59
CA ILE A 33 -35.47 18.42 -22.74
C ILE A 33 -36.65 19.27 -22.26
N LEU A 34 -37.37 18.83 -21.23
CA LEU A 34 -38.56 19.53 -20.72
C LEU A 34 -38.23 20.81 -19.94
N LEU A 35 -37.02 20.93 -19.39
CA LEU A 35 -36.62 22.08 -18.58
C LEU A 35 -36.12 23.23 -19.46
N VAL A 36 -36.54 24.45 -19.12
CA VAL A 36 -35.92 25.66 -19.67
C VAL A 36 -34.50 25.82 -19.11
N GLU A 37 -33.66 26.58 -19.79
CA GLU A 37 -32.24 26.71 -19.46
C GLU A 37 -31.99 27.15 -18.01
N SER A 38 -32.80 28.07 -17.48
CA SER A 38 -32.70 28.54 -16.09
C SER A 38 -33.14 27.51 -15.03
N GLU A 39 -33.81 26.43 -15.43
CA GLU A 39 -34.26 25.35 -14.54
C GLU A 39 -33.28 24.15 -14.51
N ARG A 40 -32.48 23.96 -15.56
CA ARG A 40 -31.49 22.87 -15.65
C ARG A 40 -30.48 22.80 -14.50
N PRO A 41 -30.03 23.92 -13.90
CA PRO A 41 -29.17 23.86 -12.71
C PRO A 41 -29.78 23.10 -11.53
N PHE A 42 -31.11 23.11 -11.37
CA PHE A 42 -31.78 22.37 -10.30
C PHE A 42 -31.70 20.86 -10.52
N LEU A 43 -31.81 20.41 -11.78
CA LEU A 43 -31.61 19.01 -12.16
C LEU A 43 -30.17 18.57 -11.89
N MET A 44 -29.18 19.40 -12.24
CA MET A 44 -27.77 19.17 -11.92
C MET A 44 -27.51 19.10 -10.42
N MET A 45 -28.15 19.97 -9.64
CA MET A 45 -28.04 19.92 -8.19
C MET A 45 -28.61 18.60 -7.64
N MET A 46 -29.80 18.19 -8.09
CA MET A 46 -30.40 16.90 -7.69
C MET A 46 -29.50 15.71 -8.02
N LEU A 47 -28.87 15.72 -9.20
CA LEU A 47 -27.91 14.71 -9.62
C LEU A 47 -26.72 14.63 -8.66
N LEU A 48 -26.10 15.78 -8.33
CA LEU A 48 -25.00 15.85 -7.36
C LEU A 48 -25.42 15.38 -5.97
N GLN A 49 -26.60 15.80 -5.51
CA GLN A 49 -27.11 15.42 -4.20
C GLN A 49 -27.41 13.92 -4.12
N SER A 50 -27.98 13.34 -5.18
CA SER A 50 -28.31 11.91 -5.25
C SER A 50 -27.07 11.04 -5.06
N TRP A 51 -25.91 11.45 -5.58
CA TRP A 51 -24.65 10.73 -5.45
C TRP A 51 -24.11 10.72 -4.01
N ARG A 52 -24.46 11.73 -3.21
CA ARG A 52 -24.05 11.85 -1.80
C ARG A 52 -24.93 11.05 -0.84
N GLN A 53 -26.09 10.57 -1.31
CA GLN A 53 -27.04 9.84 -0.49
C GLN A 53 -26.54 8.43 -0.14
N VAL A 54 -27.22 7.83 0.84
CA VAL A 54 -27.19 6.39 1.11
C VAL A 54 -28.65 5.92 0.98
N PRO A 55 -28.99 5.12 -0.04
CA PRO A 55 -28.14 4.55 -1.09
C PRO A 55 -27.60 5.61 -2.08
N CYS A 56 -26.40 5.40 -2.61
CA CYS A 56 -25.78 6.28 -3.61
C CYS A 56 -26.59 6.31 -4.91
N GLY A 57 -26.74 7.47 -5.54
CA GLY A 57 -27.43 7.63 -6.83
C GLY A 57 -28.96 7.62 -6.72
N THR A 58 -29.50 7.95 -5.55
CA THR A 58 -30.94 7.87 -5.28
C THR A 58 -31.45 9.11 -4.57
N LEU A 59 -32.74 9.41 -4.69
CA LEU A 59 -33.40 10.55 -4.01
C LEU A 59 -34.56 10.10 -3.13
N PRO A 60 -34.90 10.82 -2.05
CA PRO A 60 -36.06 10.51 -1.21
C PRO A 60 -37.38 10.82 -1.92
N GLU A 61 -38.49 10.19 -1.52
CA GLU A 61 -39.84 10.48 -2.06
C GLU A 61 -40.43 11.82 -1.56
N SER A 62 -39.97 12.33 -0.41
CA SER A 62 -40.54 13.52 0.23
C SER A 62 -40.29 14.81 -0.58
N ASP A 63 -41.36 15.50 -0.94
CA ASP A 63 -41.32 16.78 -1.66
C ASP A 63 -40.58 17.90 -0.92
N LEU A 64 -40.71 17.93 0.40
CA LEU A 64 -39.97 18.89 1.22
C LEU A 64 -38.46 18.63 1.14
N LEU A 65 -38.04 17.37 1.18
CA LEU A 65 -36.62 17.04 1.06
C LEU A 65 -36.12 17.28 -0.36
N LEU A 66 -36.89 16.90 -1.38
CA LEU A 66 -36.52 17.09 -2.77
C LEU A 66 -36.37 18.57 -3.13
N SER A 67 -37.29 19.44 -2.70
CA SER A 67 -37.18 20.89 -2.93
C SER A 67 -35.89 21.46 -2.34
N ARG A 68 -35.55 21.07 -1.11
CA ARG A 68 -34.29 21.46 -0.46
C ARG A 68 -33.06 20.92 -1.15
N LEU A 69 -33.07 19.66 -1.59
CA LEU A 69 -31.96 19.05 -2.34
C LEU A 69 -31.78 19.71 -3.70
N ALA A 70 -32.86 20.07 -4.39
CA ALA A 70 -32.82 20.78 -5.66
C ALA A 70 -32.39 22.25 -5.52
N GLY A 71 -32.49 22.83 -4.32
CA GLY A 71 -32.26 24.25 -4.08
C GLY A 71 -33.41 25.13 -4.56
N VAL A 72 -34.63 24.59 -4.54
CA VAL A 72 -35.85 25.23 -5.03
C VAL A 72 -36.77 25.53 -3.85
N ASP A 73 -37.42 26.69 -3.87
CA ASP A 73 -38.45 27.02 -2.89
C ASP A 73 -39.62 26.01 -2.93
N PRO A 74 -40.17 25.56 -1.78
CA PRO A 74 -41.28 24.60 -1.77
C PRO A 74 -42.51 25.02 -2.57
N GLY A 75 -42.81 26.32 -2.67
CA GLY A 75 -43.92 26.82 -3.48
C GLY A 75 -43.69 26.61 -4.98
N ARG A 76 -42.45 26.80 -5.44
CA ARG A 76 -42.06 26.56 -6.84
C ARG A 76 -41.82 25.07 -7.16
N TRP A 77 -41.52 24.26 -6.14
CA TRP A 77 -41.22 22.84 -6.32
C TRP A 77 -42.34 22.07 -7.00
N LEU A 78 -43.60 22.31 -6.62
CA LEU A 78 -44.74 21.55 -7.12
C LEU A 78 -44.90 21.69 -8.65
N ASP A 79 -44.60 22.87 -9.19
CA ASP A 79 -44.67 23.14 -10.63
C ASP A 79 -43.49 22.52 -11.40
N LEU A 80 -42.31 22.45 -10.77
CA LEU A 80 -41.08 21.92 -11.36
C LEU A 80 -40.96 20.41 -11.26
N LYS A 81 -41.50 19.81 -10.19
CA LYS A 81 -41.37 18.39 -9.84
C LYS A 81 -41.66 17.46 -11.02
N PRO A 82 -42.77 17.62 -11.79
CA PRO A 82 -43.06 16.70 -12.89
C PRO A 82 -41.98 16.69 -13.97
N ARG A 83 -41.35 17.85 -14.24
CA ARG A 83 -40.26 17.99 -15.21
C ARG A 83 -38.95 17.47 -14.65
N LEU A 84 -38.61 17.83 -13.41
CA LEU A 84 -37.36 17.44 -12.74
C LEU A 84 -37.28 15.93 -12.48
N LEU A 85 -38.41 15.29 -12.12
CA LEU A 85 -38.47 13.85 -11.88
C LEU A 85 -38.86 13.05 -13.12
N SER A 86 -38.97 13.66 -14.30
CA SER A 86 -39.16 12.91 -15.54
C SER A 86 -37.97 11.97 -15.77
N GLY A 87 -38.24 10.72 -16.14
CA GLY A 87 -37.21 9.68 -16.25
C GLY A 87 -36.74 9.05 -14.93
N TRP A 88 -37.15 9.58 -13.77
CA TRP A 88 -36.93 8.93 -12.48
C TRP A 88 -38.05 7.93 -12.19
N PHE A 89 -37.71 6.78 -11.61
CA PHE A 89 -38.69 5.79 -11.19
C PHE A 89 -38.64 5.58 -9.68
N LEU A 90 -39.82 5.41 -9.06
CA LEU A 90 -39.96 5.11 -7.64
C LEU A 90 -39.83 3.61 -7.42
N ALA A 91 -38.93 3.18 -6.54
CA ALA A 91 -38.80 1.78 -6.15
C ALA A 91 -39.54 1.48 -4.84
N ALA A 92 -39.68 0.19 -4.52
CA ALA A 92 -40.39 -0.31 -3.33
C ALA A 92 -39.85 0.25 -2.00
N ASN A 93 -38.59 0.70 -1.95
CA ASN A 93 -37.97 1.33 -0.79
C ASN A 93 -38.25 2.83 -0.66
N ARG A 94 -39.26 3.37 -1.36
CA ARG A 94 -39.68 4.78 -1.24
C ARG A 94 -38.60 5.78 -1.66
N ARG A 95 -37.80 5.41 -2.66
CA ARG A 95 -36.73 6.24 -3.22
C ARG A 95 -36.81 6.27 -4.74
N TYR A 96 -36.45 7.43 -5.29
CA TYR A 96 -36.33 7.65 -6.72
C TYR A 96 -34.95 7.22 -7.22
N TYR A 97 -34.95 6.56 -8.37
CA TYR A 97 -33.78 6.08 -9.10
C TYR A 97 -33.79 6.63 -10.52
N HIS A 98 -32.61 6.94 -11.04
CA HIS A 98 -32.43 7.36 -12.43
C HIS A 98 -31.61 6.29 -13.18
N PRO A 99 -32.04 5.82 -14.37
CA PRO A 99 -31.34 4.75 -15.11
C PRO A 99 -29.84 5.00 -15.31
N LEU A 100 -29.45 6.22 -15.73
CA LEU A 100 -28.03 6.57 -15.90
C LEU A 100 -27.22 6.52 -14.61
N LEU A 101 -27.83 6.82 -13.45
CA LEU A 101 -27.16 6.69 -12.16
C LEU A 101 -27.09 5.24 -11.71
N VAL A 102 -28.11 4.44 -12.03
CA VAL A 102 -28.12 3.01 -11.73
C VAL A 102 -26.95 2.33 -12.43
N GLU A 103 -26.79 2.56 -13.73
CA GLU A 103 -25.67 2.04 -14.52
C GLU A 103 -24.32 2.44 -13.89
N ARG A 104 -24.19 3.69 -13.47
CA ARG A 104 -22.96 4.19 -12.84
C ARG A 104 -22.67 3.54 -11.49
N VAL A 105 -23.70 3.33 -10.65
CA VAL A 105 -23.56 2.66 -9.36
C VAL A 105 -23.19 1.18 -9.56
N GLU A 106 -23.83 0.49 -10.49
CA GLU A 106 -23.51 -0.90 -10.83
C GLU A 106 -22.07 -1.05 -11.34
N TYR A 107 -21.62 -0.14 -12.22
CA TYR A 107 -20.24 -0.09 -12.66
C TYR A 107 -19.27 0.07 -11.48
N MET A 108 -19.54 1.01 -10.57
CA MET A 108 -18.75 1.21 -9.36
C MET A 108 -18.69 -0.08 -8.52
N LEU A 109 -19.82 -0.76 -8.29
CA LEU A 109 -19.88 -1.98 -7.51
C LEU A 109 -19.07 -3.11 -8.14
N ARG A 110 -19.14 -3.26 -9.47
CA ARG A 110 -18.33 -4.24 -10.21
C ARG A 110 -16.83 -3.99 -10.01
N VAL A 111 -16.37 -2.75 -10.22
CA VAL A 111 -14.94 -2.42 -10.08
C VAL A 111 -14.45 -2.61 -8.63
N ARG A 112 -15.28 -2.27 -7.63
CA ARG A 112 -14.96 -2.54 -6.21
C ARG A 112 -14.85 -4.04 -5.93
N GLY A 113 -15.78 -4.83 -6.47
CA GLY A 113 -15.76 -6.29 -6.38
C GLY A 113 -14.46 -6.86 -6.95
N ASP A 114 -14.05 -6.43 -8.14
CA ASP A 114 -12.82 -6.88 -8.80
C ASP A 114 -11.56 -6.48 -8.04
N ALA A 115 -11.52 -5.28 -7.46
CA ALA A 115 -10.42 -4.83 -6.61
C ALA A 115 -10.32 -5.69 -5.33
N SER A 116 -11.46 -5.95 -4.68
CA SER A 116 -11.53 -6.81 -3.50
C SER A 116 -11.07 -8.24 -3.82
N ALA A 117 -11.53 -8.81 -4.94
CA ALA A 117 -11.12 -10.13 -5.40
C ALA A 117 -9.63 -10.21 -5.70
N ARG A 118 -9.04 -9.19 -6.35
CA ARG A 118 -7.59 -9.11 -6.57
C ARG A 118 -6.81 -9.05 -5.26
N GLN A 119 -7.26 -8.27 -4.28
CA GLN A 119 -6.60 -8.19 -2.99
C GLN A 119 -6.70 -9.51 -2.21
N ALA A 120 -7.85 -10.19 -2.27
CA ALA A 120 -8.02 -11.52 -1.67
C ALA A 120 -7.09 -12.56 -2.31
N ARG A 121 -6.94 -12.55 -3.64
CA ARG A 121 -5.98 -13.40 -4.38
C ARG A 121 -4.53 -13.09 -4.00
N PHE A 122 -4.19 -11.82 -3.77
CA PHE A 122 -2.85 -11.44 -3.32
C PHE A 122 -2.57 -11.92 -1.88
N ARG A 123 -3.53 -11.75 -0.96
CA ARG A 123 -3.40 -12.22 0.42
C ARG A 123 -3.26 -13.74 0.51
N THR A 124 -4.07 -14.48 -0.24
CA THR A 124 -3.98 -15.95 -0.30
C THR A 124 -2.66 -16.41 -0.91
N ARG A 125 -2.19 -15.78 -2.00
CA ARG A 125 -0.87 -16.07 -2.58
C ARG A 125 0.30 -15.73 -1.67
N GLY A 126 0.18 -14.66 -0.89
CA GLY A 126 1.19 -14.29 0.12
C GLY A 126 1.18 -15.22 1.34
N ALA A 127 0.02 -15.80 1.68
CA ALA A 127 -0.13 -16.76 2.76
C ALA A 127 0.36 -18.17 2.38
N THR A 128 0.25 -18.57 1.11
CA THR A 128 1.00 -19.71 0.57
C THR A 128 2.44 -19.27 0.32
N THR A 129 3.25 -19.32 1.37
CA THR A 129 4.70 -19.20 1.41
C THR A 129 5.36 -19.43 0.05
N ARG A 130 5.66 -18.36 -0.68
CA ARG A 130 6.66 -18.43 -1.75
C ARG A 130 7.94 -18.85 -1.03
N PRO A 131 8.60 -19.97 -1.40
CA PRO A 131 9.88 -20.29 -0.79
C PRO A 131 10.75 -19.05 -0.97
N ARG A 132 11.36 -18.61 0.12
CA ARG A 132 12.32 -17.51 0.13
C ARG A 132 13.46 -17.97 -0.76
N ASN A 133 13.36 -17.74 -2.07
CA ASN A 133 14.43 -18.00 -3.02
C ASN A 133 15.65 -17.32 -2.41
N SER A 134 16.67 -18.12 -2.09
CA SER A 134 17.97 -17.61 -1.70
C SER A 134 18.34 -16.52 -2.72
N THR A 135 18.81 -15.37 -2.24
CA THR A 135 19.25 -14.28 -3.12
C THR A 135 20.16 -14.85 -4.19
N LYS A 136 20.09 -14.37 -5.44
CA LYS A 136 20.92 -14.86 -6.55
C LYS A 136 22.40 -15.09 -6.17
N LYS A 137 22.95 -14.22 -5.31
CA LYS A 137 24.30 -14.33 -4.73
C LYS A 137 24.54 -15.56 -3.84
N GLN A 138 23.54 -15.99 -3.08
CA GLN A 138 23.59 -17.19 -2.25
C GLN A 138 23.47 -18.45 -3.12
N GLN A 139 22.64 -18.42 -4.16
CA GLN A 139 22.57 -19.50 -5.15
C GLN A 139 23.91 -19.66 -5.87
N GLU A 140 24.55 -18.56 -6.27
CA GLU A 140 25.90 -18.59 -6.90
C GLU A 140 26.96 -19.22 -5.98
N VAL A 141 26.89 -18.99 -4.66
CA VAL A 141 27.77 -19.64 -3.67
C VAL A 141 27.47 -21.13 -3.55
N ASP A 142 26.18 -21.49 -3.42
CA ASP A 142 25.75 -22.87 -3.26
C ASP A 142 26.08 -23.72 -4.50
N ASP A 143 25.88 -23.17 -5.70
CA ASP A 143 26.19 -23.80 -6.99
C ASP A 143 27.70 -24.02 -7.15
N TRP A 144 28.53 -23.04 -6.77
CA TRP A 144 29.98 -23.18 -6.81
C TRP A 144 30.48 -24.21 -5.80
N LEU A 145 29.98 -24.19 -4.55
CA LEU A 145 30.34 -25.18 -3.53
C LEU A 145 29.96 -26.61 -3.95
N ALA A 146 28.88 -26.77 -4.73
CA ALA A 146 28.48 -28.07 -5.28
C ALA A 146 29.45 -28.65 -6.31
N THR A 147 30.35 -27.83 -6.88
CA THR A 147 31.40 -28.30 -7.80
C THR A 147 32.61 -28.92 -7.09
N LEU A 148 32.70 -28.76 -5.76
CA LEU A 148 33.82 -29.22 -4.94
C LEU A 148 33.49 -30.54 -4.22
N PRO A 149 34.50 -31.33 -3.81
CA PRO A 149 34.30 -32.48 -2.93
C PRO A 149 33.56 -32.06 -1.64
N PRO A 150 32.67 -32.91 -1.10
CA PRO A 150 31.78 -32.54 0.01
C PRO A 150 32.53 -32.09 1.27
N ASP A 151 33.64 -32.75 1.60
CA ASP A 151 34.48 -32.40 2.76
C ASP A 151 35.13 -31.01 2.58
N ARG A 152 35.51 -30.68 1.35
CA ARG A 152 36.12 -29.40 0.98
C ARG A 152 35.10 -28.27 1.00
N ALA A 153 33.92 -28.52 0.43
CA ALA A 153 32.81 -27.59 0.46
C ALA A 153 32.37 -27.27 1.90
N GLN A 154 32.34 -28.29 2.77
CA GLN A 154 32.00 -28.09 4.19
C GLN A 154 33.05 -27.26 4.93
N ALA A 155 34.34 -27.56 4.74
CA ALA A 155 35.42 -26.78 5.35
C ALA A 155 35.37 -25.29 4.94
N LEU A 156 35.07 -25.01 3.68
CA LEU A 156 34.91 -23.64 3.18
C LEU A 156 33.66 -22.93 3.75
N ARG A 157 32.56 -23.65 4.00
CA ARG A 157 31.38 -23.10 4.69
C ARG A 157 31.70 -22.72 6.13
N ASP A 158 32.44 -23.56 6.83
CA ASP A 158 32.81 -23.33 8.23
C ASP A 158 33.75 -22.11 8.35
N GLU A 159 34.67 -21.93 7.40
CA GLU A 159 35.52 -20.73 7.30
C GLU A 159 34.71 -19.46 7.03
N LEU A 160 33.78 -19.50 6.09
CA LEU A 160 32.90 -18.35 5.81
C LEU A 160 32.06 -17.98 7.03
N ALA A 161 31.52 -18.98 7.73
CA ALA A 161 30.78 -18.78 8.97
C ALA A 161 31.65 -18.15 10.07
N GLY A 162 32.90 -18.62 10.21
CA GLY A 162 33.89 -18.05 11.14
C GLY A 162 34.23 -16.59 10.83
N ALA A 163 34.48 -16.26 9.55
CA ALA A 163 34.79 -14.91 9.12
C ALA A 163 33.63 -13.92 9.34
N LEU A 164 32.38 -14.37 9.09
CA LEU A 164 31.19 -13.55 9.38
C LEU A 164 31.00 -13.36 10.89
N ALA A 165 31.24 -14.41 11.69
CA ALA A 165 31.13 -14.33 13.15
C ALA A 165 32.19 -13.42 13.78
N SER A 166 33.38 -13.29 13.17
CA SER A 166 34.42 -12.37 13.61
C SER A 166 34.18 -10.92 13.16
N GLY A 167 33.07 -10.62 12.49
CA GLY A 167 32.73 -9.28 12.01
C GLY A 167 33.52 -8.83 10.78
N GLN A 168 34.10 -9.77 10.02
CA GLN A 168 34.83 -9.44 8.80
C GLN A 168 33.85 -8.95 7.72
N VAL A 169 34.19 -7.82 7.09
CA VAL A 169 33.37 -7.27 6.00
C VAL A 169 33.68 -8.01 4.69
N ILE A 170 32.77 -8.87 4.25
CA ILE A 170 32.88 -9.65 3.00
C ILE A 170 31.94 -9.05 1.96
N PHE A 171 32.50 -8.36 0.96
CA PHE A 171 31.73 -7.71 -0.11
C PHE A 171 31.16 -8.70 -1.14
N SER A 172 31.82 -9.85 -1.34
CA SER A 172 31.36 -10.95 -2.18
C SER A 172 31.76 -12.28 -1.55
N GLN A 173 30.77 -13.04 -1.09
CA GLN A 173 31.01 -14.35 -0.44
C GLN A 173 31.67 -15.33 -1.41
N LEU A 174 31.24 -15.37 -2.68
CA LEU A 174 31.81 -16.27 -3.68
C LEU A 174 33.27 -15.94 -3.98
N ALA A 175 33.60 -14.66 -4.22
CA ALA A 175 34.97 -14.27 -4.53
C ALA A 175 35.92 -14.54 -3.35
N TRP A 176 35.44 -14.29 -2.14
CA TRP A 176 36.19 -14.59 -0.91
C TRP A 176 36.44 -16.10 -0.76
N LEU A 177 35.41 -16.92 -0.98
CA LEU A 177 35.54 -18.38 -0.94
C LEU A 177 36.52 -18.93 -1.99
N GLN A 178 36.48 -18.39 -3.21
CA GLN A 178 37.39 -18.76 -4.30
C GLN A 178 38.86 -18.43 -3.96
N GLU A 179 39.10 -17.28 -3.33
CA GLU A 179 40.42 -16.88 -2.87
C GLU A 179 40.94 -17.79 -1.76
N VAL A 180 40.09 -18.14 -0.79
CA VAL A 180 40.44 -19.10 0.27
C VAL A 180 40.76 -20.48 -0.31
N ASP A 181 39.95 -20.95 -1.26
CA ASP A 181 40.16 -22.23 -1.94
C ASP A 181 41.46 -22.27 -2.75
N ALA A 182 41.77 -21.18 -3.48
CA ALA A 182 43.03 -21.04 -4.20
C ALA A 182 44.24 -21.08 -3.27
N ARG A 183 44.18 -20.38 -2.14
CA ARG A 183 45.24 -20.41 -1.10
C ARG A 183 45.44 -21.81 -0.52
N TRP A 184 44.38 -22.60 -0.36
CA TRP A 184 44.48 -23.99 0.09
C TRP A 184 45.11 -24.92 -0.96
N ASN A 185 44.88 -24.66 -2.24
CA ASN A 185 45.53 -25.40 -3.33
C ASN A 185 47.05 -25.14 -3.38
N GLU A 186 47.49 -23.91 -3.14
CA GLU A 186 48.91 -23.54 -3.13
C GLU A 186 49.67 -24.12 -1.92
N ALA A 187 49.01 -24.23 -0.77
CA ALA A 187 49.62 -24.72 0.48
C ALA A 187 49.63 -26.25 0.62
N GLY A 188 49.02 -27.00 -0.31
CA GLY A 188 48.98 -28.47 -0.31
C GLY A 188 48.14 -29.12 0.81
N ARG A 189 47.53 -28.32 1.70
CA ARG A 189 46.50 -28.71 2.70
C ARG A 189 45.68 -27.46 3.09
N PRO A 190 44.44 -27.62 3.59
CA PRO A 190 43.71 -26.51 4.17
C PRO A 190 44.53 -25.90 5.31
N VAL A 191 44.89 -24.62 5.18
CA VAL A 191 45.63 -23.87 6.20
C VAL A 191 44.57 -23.34 7.18
N PRO A 192 44.46 -23.87 8.41
CA PRO A 192 43.46 -23.39 9.35
C PRO A 192 44.05 -22.22 10.13
N ARG A 193 43.55 -20.99 9.94
CA ARG A 193 43.69 -19.90 10.94
C ARG A 193 42.60 -18.82 10.84
N TYR A 194 41.59 -18.95 11.69
CA TYR A 194 41.36 -18.04 12.82
C TYR A 194 40.77 -18.87 13.98
N GLY A 195 41.46 -18.97 15.12
CA GLY A 195 40.94 -19.62 16.35
C GLY A 195 41.64 -20.89 16.87
N GLN A 196 42.54 -21.56 16.12
CA GLN A 196 43.28 -22.75 16.60
C GLN A 196 44.80 -22.56 16.76
N SER A 197 45.30 -21.33 16.92
CA SER A 197 46.73 -21.10 17.17
C SER A 197 47.12 -21.46 18.62
N GLU A 198 48.35 -21.93 18.83
CA GLU A 198 48.96 -22.09 20.16
C GLU A 198 48.89 -20.80 21.00
N CYS A 199 48.86 -19.64 20.32
CA CYS A 199 48.68 -18.33 20.94
C CYS A 199 47.26 -18.15 21.52
N ALA A 200 46.21 -18.63 20.82
CA ALA A 200 44.84 -18.63 21.34
C ALA A 200 44.67 -19.59 22.54
N ARG A 201 45.39 -20.72 22.56
CA ARG A 201 45.45 -21.61 23.73
C ARG A 201 46.17 -20.98 24.93
N ARG A 202 47.24 -20.20 24.71
CA ARG A 202 47.92 -19.44 25.78
C ARG A 202 47.05 -18.33 26.37
N LEU A 203 46.21 -17.70 25.54
CA LEU A 203 45.32 -16.61 25.96
C LEU A 203 44.00 -17.08 26.59
N ALA A 204 43.64 -18.37 26.47
CA ALA A 204 42.42 -18.94 27.07
C ALA A 204 42.39 -18.91 28.60
N HIS A 205 43.55 -18.81 29.25
CA HIS A 205 43.68 -18.68 30.71
C HIS A 205 43.87 -17.24 31.19
N VAL A 206 44.02 -16.27 30.27
CA VAL A 206 44.13 -14.86 30.60
C VAL A 206 42.72 -14.31 30.72
N ARG A 207 42.27 -14.03 31.95
CA ARG A 207 41.00 -13.36 32.19
C ARG A 207 41.03 -12.01 31.44
N PRO A 208 40.02 -11.70 30.59
CA PRO A 208 40.01 -10.43 29.88
C PRO A 208 40.07 -9.27 30.88
N PRO A 209 40.78 -8.17 30.58
CA PRO A 209 40.82 -7.03 31.46
C PRO A 209 39.38 -6.56 31.71
N GLU A 210 39.03 -6.36 32.98
CA GLU A 210 37.77 -5.70 33.32
C GLU A 210 37.77 -4.35 32.62
N LEU A 211 36.84 -4.21 31.68
CA LEU A 211 36.56 -2.92 31.08
C LEU A 211 36.02 -2.07 32.22
N ASP A 212 36.87 -1.19 32.76
CA ASP A 212 36.42 -0.07 33.57
C ASP A 212 35.36 0.64 32.73
N ILE A 213 34.11 0.51 33.16
CA ILE A 213 32.98 1.21 32.58
C ILE A 213 33.25 2.68 32.89
N VAL A 214 33.89 3.37 31.94
CA VAL A 214 33.95 4.82 31.93
C VAL A 214 32.49 5.28 31.94
N GLU A 215 32.11 5.97 33.02
CA GLU A 215 30.77 6.47 33.27
C GLU A 215 30.18 7.04 31.98
N SER A 216 29.05 6.47 31.57
CA SER A 216 28.29 6.93 30.43
C SER A 216 27.92 8.40 30.63
N VAL A 217 28.40 9.27 29.75
CA VAL A 217 27.93 10.65 29.64
C VAL A 217 26.39 10.64 29.62
N PRO A 218 25.70 11.38 30.52
CA PRO A 218 24.25 11.40 30.57
C PRO A 218 23.68 11.76 29.19
N ARG A 219 22.67 11.01 28.73
CA ARG A 219 22.04 11.16 27.40
C ARG A 219 21.59 12.59 27.06
N GLU A 220 21.44 13.47 28.05
CA GLU A 220 21.12 14.89 27.85
C GLU A 220 22.28 15.71 27.29
N GLU A 221 23.51 15.48 27.74
CA GLU A 221 24.69 16.20 27.22
C GLU A 221 24.99 15.81 25.78
N ALA A 222 24.87 14.53 25.44
CA ALA A 222 25.01 14.05 24.05
C ALA A 222 23.94 14.66 23.12
N ARG A 223 22.72 14.90 23.60
CA ARG A 223 21.65 15.57 22.84
C ARG A 223 21.95 17.06 22.66
N SER A 224 22.49 17.72 23.67
CA SER A 224 22.92 19.13 23.58
C SER A 224 24.02 19.31 22.55
N MET A 225 25.06 18.49 22.59
CA MET A 225 26.18 18.55 21.63
C MET A 225 25.72 18.32 20.18
N CYS A 226 24.81 17.37 19.95
CA CYS A 226 24.24 17.16 18.63
C CYS A 226 23.37 18.34 18.15
N GLY A 227 22.66 19.00 19.06
CA GLY A 227 21.87 20.21 18.75
C GLY A 227 22.74 21.38 18.33
N ASP A 228 23.86 21.59 19.03
CA ASP A 228 24.80 22.68 18.73
C ASP A 228 25.52 22.47 17.39
N LEU A 229 25.93 21.23 17.09
CA LEU A 229 26.52 20.88 15.79
C LEU A 229 25.54 21.07 14.62
N LEU A 230 24.27 20.73 14.81
CA LEU A 230 23.24 20.95 13.78
C LEU A 230 22.97 22.44 13.54
N THR A 231 23.09 23.27 14.58
CA THR A 231 22.91 24.72 14.49
C THR A 231 24.09 25.36 13.74
N GLN A 232 25.33 24.97 14.07
CA GLN A 232 26.54 25.42 13.37
C GLN A 232 26.54 25.02 11.88
N LEU A 233 26.04 23.83 11.54
CA LEU A 233 25.91 23.39 10.15
C LEU A 233 24.85 24.17 9.37
N LYS A 234 23.74 24.56 10.00
CA LYS A 234 22.72 25.42 9.39
C LYS A 234 23.26 26.82 9.12
N GLU A 235 24.00 27.40 10.07
CA GLU A 235 24.61 28.72 9.90
C GLU A 235 25.67 28.74 8.79
N ARG A 236 26.45 27.67 8.65
CA ARG A 236 27.41 27.53 7.52
C ARG A 236 26.72 27.38 6.17
N ARG A 237 25.54 26.73 6.12
CA ARG A 237 24.77 26.57 4.87
C ARG A 237 24.09 27.86 4.40
N LEU A 238 23.80 28.81 5.30
CA LEU A 238 23.23 30.13 4.94
C LEU A 238 24.28 31.15 4.46
N LYS A 239 25.57 30.86 4.61
CA LYS A 239 26.69 31.73 4.19
C LYS A 239 27.32 31.30 2.85
N LEU A 240 26.73 30.30 2.18
CA LEU A 240 27.06 29.84 0.81
C LEU A 240 25.88 30.17 -0.11
#